data_AF-A0A1I3UAT8-F1
#
_entry.id   AF-A0A1I3UAT8-F1
#
_cell.length_a   1.000
_cell.length_b   1.000
_cell.length_c   1.000
_cell.angle_alpha   90.00
_cell.angle_beta   90.00
_cell.angle_gamma   90.00
#
_symmetry.space_group_name_H-M   'P 1'
#
loop_
_entity.id
_entity.type
_entity.pdbx_description
1 polymer ?
#
loop_
_entity_poly.entity_id
_entity_poly.type
_entity_poly.pdbx_seq_one_letter_code
_entity_poly.pdbx_strand_id
1 'polypeptide(L)'
;MTAQPMMILSTGKPRSGKSTAVQAIARRLGPKRCGGFYTEEVRDERDRTGFRGVTMDGEARNVASANIDGPLRIGRYGIDARRSSRWRSQPSGTPSARNASP
;
A
#
# COMPACT_ATOMS: atom_id res chain seq x y z
N MET A 1 15.37 22.83 13.77
CA MET A 1 15.42 21.40 14.16
C MET A 1 14.87 20.58 13.01
N THR A 2 15.75 19.96 12.21
CA THR A 2 15.33 19.04 11.14
C THR A 2 14.97 17.70 11.79
N ALA A 3 13.73 17.26 11.59
CA ALA A 3 13.31 15.92 12.03
C ALA A 3 14.07 14.88 11.19
N GLN A 4 14.79 13.98 11.84
CA GLN A 4 15.41 12.86 11.15
C GLN A 4 14.34 11.83 10.75
N PRO A 5 14.43 11.24 9.55
CA PRO A 5 13.46 10.24 9.12
C PRO A 5 13.51 9.01 10.03
N MET A 6 12.37 8.68 10.63
CA MET A 6 12.22 7.53 11.53
C MET A 6 11.75 6.30 10.76
N MET A 7 12.54 5.23 10.78
CA MET A 7 12.20 3.94 10.20
C MET A 7 11.64 3.03 11.30
N ILE A 8 10.37 2.64 11.20
CA ILE A 8 9.73 1.73 12.15
C ILE A 8 9.50 0.38 11.48
N LEU A 9 10.03 -0.70 12.06
CA LEU A 9 9.77 -2.08 11.65
C LEU A 9 8.88 -2.76 12.69
N SER A 10 7.72 -3.26 12.27
CA SER A 10 6.82 -4.04 13.14
C SER A 10 6.87 -5.52 12.75
N THR A 11 7.35 -6.38 13.66
CA THR A 11 7.43 -7.83 13.48
C THR A 11 6.46 -8.56 14.42
N GLY A 12 6.14 -9.81 14.12
CA GLY A 12 5.30 -10.65 14.98
C GLY A 12 4.68 -11.82 14.21
N LYS A 13 4.05 -12.75 14.90
CA LYS A 13 3.39 -13.92 14.28
C LYS A 13 2.35 -13.50 13.22
N PRO A 14 2.13 -14.30 12.16
CA PRO A 14 1.04 -14.07 11.22
C PRO A 14 -0.28 -13.84 11.97
N ARG A 15 -1.12 -12.93 11.46
CA ARG A 15 -2.43 -12.59 12.05
C ARG A 15 -2.39 -11.88 13.42
N SER A 16 -1.23 -11.43 13.89
CA SER A 16 -1.09 -10.65 15.15
C SER A 16 -1.61 -9.20 15.10
N GLY A 17 -2.36 -8.81 14.07
CA GLY A 17 -2.91 -7.46 13.94
C GLY A 17 -1.95 -6.37 13.43
N LYS A 18 -0.77 -6.70 12.90
CA LYS A 18 0.19 -5.71 12.34
C LYS A 18 -0.44 -4.81 11.28
N SER A 19 -1.12 -5.41 10.30
CA SER A 19 -1.81 -4.66 9.25
C SER A 19 -2.90 -3.77 9.85
N THR A 20 -3.63 -4.26 10.86
CA THR A 20 -4.64 -3.48 11.59
C THR A 20 -4.03 -2.28 12.31
N ALA A 21 -2.87 -2.45 12.96
CA ALA A 21 -2.17 -1.37 13.65
C ALA A 21 -1.69 -0.29 12.66
N VAL A 22 -1.08 -0.70 11.54
CA VAL A 22 -0.64 0.23 10.48
C VAL A 22 -1.84 0.99 9.92
N GLN A 23 -2.96 0.32 9.64
CA GLN A 23 -4.20 0.96 9.19
C GLN A 23 -4.75 1.95 10.23
N ALA A 24 -4.74 1.60 11.51
CA ALA A 24 -5.21 2.49 12.58
C ALA A 24 -4.33 3.76 12.71
N ILE A 25 -3.01 3.60 12.57
CA ILE A 25 -2.06 4.73 12.56
C ILE A 25 -2.30 5.61 11.33
N ALA A 26 -2.45 5.00 10.14
CA ALA A 26 -2.74 5.71 8.89
C ALA A 26 -4.02 6.56 9.01
N ARG A 27 -5.10 5.96 9.53
CA ARG A 27 -6.39 6.64 9.76
C ARG A 27 -6.26 7.82 10.73
N ARG A 28 -5.45 7.68 11.79
CA ARG A 28 -5.21 8.76 12.77
C ARG A 28 -4.35 9.89 12.20
N LEU A 29 -3.32 9.57 11.41
CA LEU A 29 -2.47 10.57 10.77
C LEU A 29 -3.23 11.36 9.70
N GLY A 30 -4.15 10.69 9.02
CA GLY A 30 -4.94 11.24 7.93
C GLY A 30 -4.18 11.26 6.59
N PRO A 31 -4.91 11.36 5.48
CA PRO A 31 -4.39 11.14 4.12
C PRO A 31 -3.34 12.18 3.70
N LYS A 32 -3.37 13.37 4.31
CA LYS A 32 -2.42 14.47 4.02
C LYS A 32 -1.03 14.27 4.62
N ARG A 33 -0.87 13.37 5.59
CA ARG A 33 0.38 13.17 6.34
C ARG A 33 0.92 11.74 6.23
N CYS A 34 0.20 10.86 5.54
CA CYS A 34 0.56 9.46 5.40
C CYS A 34 0.48 9.05 3.93
N GLY A 35 1.63 9.00 3.28
CA GLY A 35 1.77 8.48 1.91
C GLY A 35 2.13 6.99 1.92
N GLY A 36 1.96 6.35 0.76
CA GLY A 36 2.35 4.95 0.55
C GLY A 36 1.17 3.98 0.55
N PHE A 37 1.49 2.70 0.72
CA PHE A 37 0.53 1.61 0.64
C PHE A 37 0.94 0.45 1.52
N TYR A 38 -0.04 -0.36 1.93
CA TYR A 38 0.20 -1.66 2.55
C TYR A 38 -0.25 -2.77 1.60
N THR A 39 0.22 -3.99 1.82
CA THR A 39 -0.19 -5.15 1.02
C THR A 39 -1.12 -6.06 1.81
N GLU A 40 -2.17 -6.53 1.14
CA GLU A 40 -3.10 -7.53 1.64
C GLU A 40 -2.95 -8.82 0.84
N GLU A 41 -2.96 -9.96 1.52
CA GLU A 41 -3.02 -11.26 0.86
C GLU A 41 -4.44 -11.49 0.31
N VAL A 42 -4.53 -11.84 -0.97
CA VAL A 42 -5.78 -12.33 -1.58
C VAL A 42 -5.75 -13.85 -1.51
N ARG A 43 -6.78 -14.41 -0.91
CA ARG A 43 -6.97 -15.86 -0.78
C ARG A 43 -8.32 -16.22 -1.37
N ASP A 44 -8.35 -17.30 -2.12
CA ASP A 44 -9.58 -18.02 -2.46
C ASP A 44 -9.75 -19.16 -1.45
N GLU A 45 -10.91 -19.82 -1.42
CA GLU A 45 -11.40 -20.73 -0.35
C GLU A 45 -10.35 -21.62 0.34
N ARG A 46 -9.28 -22.03 -0.37
CA ARG A 46 -8.19 -22.84 0.18
C ARG A 46 -6.78 -22.31 -0.08
N ASP A 47 -6.60 -21.34 -0.96
CA ASP A 47 -5.29 -21.04 -1.54
C ASP A 47 -5.01 -19.54 -1.64
N ARG A 48 -3.75 -19.14 -1.43
CA ARG A 48 -3.33 -17.75 -1.67
C ARG A 48 -3.26 -17.53 -3.17
N THR A 49 -4.10 -16.65 -3.69
CA THR A 49 -4.25 -16.38 -5.12
C THR A 49 -3.57 -15.09 -5.56
N GLY A 50 -3.17 -14.22 -4.63
CA GLY A 50 -2.42 -13.02 -4.98
C GLY A 50 -2.20 -12.04 -3.84
N PHE A 51 -1.90 -10.80 -4.22
CA PHE A 51 -1.67 -9.68 -3.33
C PHE A 51 -2.30 -8.41 -3.89
N ARG A 52 -2.96 -7.64 -3.02
CA ARG A 52 -3.41 -6.28 -3.32
C ARG A 52 -2.53 -5.28 -2.60
N GLY A 53 -2.15 -4.22 -3.29
CA GLY A 53 -1.70 -2.99 -2.64
C GLY A 53 -2.94 -2.18 -2.27
N VAL A 54 -2.94 -1.56 -1.10
CA VAL A 54 -4.01 -0.66 -0.65
C VAL A 54 -3.37 0.64 -0.19
N THR A 55 -3.78 1.75 -0.80
CA THR A 55 -3.31 3.09 -0.39
C THR A 55 -3.85 3.43 0.99
N MET A 56 -3.26 4.44 1.64
CA MET A 56 -3.79 4.97 2.90
C MET A 56 -5.20 5.58 2.75
N ASP A 57 -5.60 5.93 1.52
CA ASP A 57 -6.93 6.43 1.16
C ASP A 57 -7.95 5.31 0.90
N GLY A 58 -7.53 4.04 1.03
CA GLY A 58 -8.38 2.87 0.81
C GLY A 58 -8.51 2.41 -0.64
N GLU A 59 -7.77 3.01 -1.58
CA GLU A 59 -7.75 2.55 -2.98
C GLU A 59 -6.96 1.23 -3.05
N ALA A 60 -7.64 0.13 -3.39
CA ALA A 60 -7.05 -1.19 -3.53
C ALA A 60 -6.80 -1.54 -5.00
N ARG A 61 -5.63 -2.11 -5.31
CA ARG A 61 -5.33 -2.72 -6.62
C ARG A 61 -4.53 -4.00 -6.50
N ASN A 62 -4.80 -4.96 -7.39
CA ASN A 62 -3.97 -6.16 -7.51
C ASN A 62 -2.55 -5.78 -7.96
N VAL A 63 -1.55 -6.29 -7.24
CA VAL A 63 -0.12 -6.10 -7.53
C VAL A 63 0.45 -7.39 -8.12
N ALA A 64 0.01 -8.54 -7.60
CA ALA A 64 0.38 -9.85 -8.13
C ALA A 64 -0.76 -10.85 -7.98
N SER A 65 -0.87 -11.79 -8.92
CA SER A 65 -1.89 -12.84 -8.91
C SER A 65 -1.38 -14.11 -9.56
N ALA A 66 -1.88 -15.27 -9.11
CA ALA A 66 -1.59 -16.57 -9.70
C ALA A 66 -2.17 -16.69 -11.13
N ASN A 67 -3.20 -15.90 -11.44
CA ASN A 67 -3.87 -15.89 -12.75
C ASN A 67 -3.29 -14.86 -13.73
N ILE A 68 -2.15 -14.25 -13.40
CA ILE A 68 -1.43 -13.36 -14.32
C ILE A 68 -0.33 -14.16 -14.99
N ASP A 69 -0.45 -14.32 -16.30
CA ASP A 69 0.61 -14.86 -17.14
C ASP A 69 1.55 -13.76 -17.60
N GLY A 70 2.84 -14.10 -17.69
CA GLY A 70 3.86 -13.15 -18.11
C GLY A 70 5.23 -13.42 -17.49
N PRO A 71 6.28 -12.77 -18.03
CA PRO A 71 7.67 -13.03 -17.65
C PRO A 71 8.03 -12.46 -16.27
N LEU A 72 7.33 -11.43 -15.79
CA LEU A 72 7.59 -10.83 -14.48
C LEU A 72 6.80 -11.55 -13.38
N ARG A 73 7.49 -12.29 -12.51
CA ARG A 73 6.86 -13.15 -11.49
C ARG A 73 7.61 -13.12 -10.16
N ILE A 74 6.89 -13.40 -9.08
CA ILE A 74 7.46 -13.76 -7.76
C ILE A 74 6.86 -15.11 -7.37
N GLY A 75 7.67 -16.18 -7.46
CA GLY A 75 7.18 -17.55 -7.29
C GLY A 75 6.06 -17.88 -8.29
N ARG A 76 4.92 -18.39 -7.80
CA ARG A 76 3.76 -18.70 -8.65
C ARG A 76 2.96 -17.49 -9.12
N TYR A 77 3.22 -16.28 -8.62
CA TYR A 77 2.40 -15.10 -8.90
C TYR A 77 3.01 -14.24 -10.01
N GLY A 78 2.24 -13.99 -11.06
CA GLY A 78 2.58 -12.97 -12.06
C GLY A 78 2.34 -11.56 -11.51
N ILE A 79 3.21 -10.63 -11.86
CA ILE A 79 3.16 -9.22 -11.42
C ILE A 79 2.49 -8.38 -12.49
N ASP A 80 1.51 -7.56 -12.10
CA ASP A 80 0.94 -6.53 -12.99
C ASP A 80 1.86 -5.29 -13.00
N ALA A 81 2.95 -5.36 -13.77
CA ALA A 81 3.96 -4.29 -13.85
C ALA A 81 3.36 -2.97 -14.35
N ARG A 82 2.40 -3.07 -15.28
CA ARG A 82 1.77 -1.92 -15.94
C ARG A 82 0.91 -1.13 -14.94
N ARG A 83 0.26 -1.81 -13.99
CA ARG A 83 -0.48 -1.13 -12.91
C ARG A 83 0.38 -0.80 -11.70
N SER A 84 1.42 -1.59 -11.40
CA SER A 84 2.28 -1.36 -10.23
C SER A 84 3.11 -0.08 -10.33
N SER A 85 3.55 0.32 -11.52
CA SER A 85 4.35 1.54 -11.72
C SER A 85 3.59 2.83 -11.38
N ARG A 86 2.25 2.81 -11.50
CA ARG A 86 1.37 3.96 -11.25
C ARG A 86 1.27 4.34 -9.76
N TRP A 87 1.63 3.45 -8.84
CA TRP A 87 1.70 3.75 -7.40
C TRP A 87 2.77 4.81 -7.09
N ARG A 88 3.81 4.92 -7.92
CA ARG A 88 4.87 5.92 -7.78
C ARG A 88 4.41 7.34 -8.16
N SER A 89 3.27 7.46 -8.84
CA SER A 89 2.80 8.70 -9.46
C SER A 89 1.58 9.32 -8.76
N GLN A 90 1.13 8.81 -7.61
CA GLN A 90 0.27 9.60 -6.73
C GLN A 90 1.16 10.50 -5.87
N PRO A 91 1.17 11.83 -6.10
CA PRO A 91 1.83 12.73 -5.18
C PRO A 91 1.07 12.65 -3.86
N SER A 92 1.72 12.15 -2.82
CA SER A 92 1.26 12.31 -1.45
C SER A 92 1.28 13.81 -1.12
N GLY A 93 0.14 14.47 -1.32
CA GLY A 93 -0.10 15.86 -0.99
C GLY A 93 0.24 16.85 -2.10
N THR A 94 -0.74 17.22 -2.91
CA THR A 94 -0.84 18.63 -3.32
C THR A 94 -1.31 19.42 -2.10
N PRO A 95 -0.59 20.46 -1.64
CA PRO A 95 -1.21 21.50 -0.84
C PRO A 95 -2.31 22.08 -1.73
N SER A 96 -3.57 21.90 -1.33
CA SER A 96 -4.69 22.58 -1.97
C SER A 96 -4.46 24.08 -1.82
N ALA A 97 -4.03 24.73 -2.91
CA ALA A 97 -3.94 26.17 -3.05
C ALA A 97 -5.35 26.79 -3.13
N ARG A 98 -6.12 26.67 -2.04
CA ARG A 98 -7.46 27.25 -1.92
C ARG A 98 -7.63 28.24 -0.76
N ASN A 99 -6.55 28.63 -0.09
CA ASN A 99 -6.53 29.76 0.84
C ASN A 99 -5.30 30.63 0.56
N ALA A 100 -5.29 31.25 -0.61
CA ALA A 100 -4.53 32.45 -0.88
C ALA A 100 -5.40 33.30 -1.82
N SER A 101 -6.21 34.15 -1.22
CA SER A 101 -6.79 35.31 -1.89
C SER A 101 -6.72 36.46 -0.88
N PRO A 102 -6.41 37.67 -1.38
CA PRO A 102 -5.70 38.72 -0.67
C PRO A 102 -6.47 39.35 0.50
#